data_AF-A0A661VI70-F1
#
_entry.id   AF-A0A661VI70-F1
#
_cell.length_a   1.000
_cell.length_b   1.000
_cell.length_c   1.000
_cell.angle_alpha   90.00
_cell.angle_beta   90.00
_cell.angle_gamma   90.00
#
_symmetry.space_group_name_H-M   'P 1'
#
loop_
_entity.id
_entity.type
_entity.pdbx_description
1 polymer ?
#
loop_
_entity_poly.entity_id
_entity_poly.type
_entity_poly.pdbx_seq_one_letter_code
_entity_poly.pdbx_strand_id
1 'polypeptide(L)'
;MTITLMLALLIIQIAPGQPPSDAEIVSGVEVQCEGNYPVDEVYKLISPLLHAPLRRYKLRKTVEEIYGLGLFSQVKVDKVSLEGKNVKLTFILQPKEIVRDVRFKGNKHVSETRLRAALKSKEGTEYAEEIVRQDVNRIRRLYKGVGFYEVKVTTEVRKLVPQEVELTFRIEEGDRALIGQVSFVGNSAFNSKTLLKESKLKENTPYSEETLRTAMEKVEKFYVKKGFLTAKVRKLREAYFPMINRINLQIEVREGPMVKVIFKGNRHMGEDDLKEGMLLFRLRELSEFVLRRSVLDIETAYRRMGFYNAKASYQVEGDMKRNVVVTFKVEEGERFKIKRIEFEGNRAFTDEELKRRISTKESGWSIPFLGNKRKGIYDEELFKIDLKALEIFYRRNGYLDVRIGEPKVEVKDKKLTVKVEIDEGKRRWVKGIRIEGCKIFKERELLKRLSTKVNEPINEETLISDRIYIKSRYAERGYLYAQVEPRYDPTSGLVTFYVEEGKQVRVGRITFSGNERTDRSVLMREMGLKEGQVFNAAKLAE
;
A
#
# COMPACT_ATOMS: atom_id res chain seq x y z
N MET A 1 17.39 4.60 -14.57
CA MET A 1 18.06 4.87 -15.86
C MET A 1 16.99 4.81 -16.93
N THR A 2 16.54 5.99 -17.33
CA THR A 2 15.68 6.23 -18.49
C THR A 2 16.44 5.79 -19.74
N ILE A 3 15.93 4.77 -20.43
CA ILE A 3 16.47 4.35 -21.72
C ILE A 3 15.96 5.38 -22.73
N THR A 4 16.88 6.23 -23.16
CA THR A 4 16.68 7.24 -24.19
C THR A 4 16.45 6.54 -25.52
N LEU A 5 15.19 6.44 -25.94
CA LEU A 5 14.81 5.98 -27.26
C LEU A 5 15.04 7.15 -28.23
N MET A 6 16.19 7.16 -28.91
CA MET A 6 16.49 8.19 -29.91
C MET A 6 15.76 7.83 -31.21
N LEU A 7 14.51 8.30 -31.31
CA LEU A 7 13.69 8.22 -32.52
C LEU A 7 14.12 9.36 -33.46
N ALA A 8 14.88 9.07 -34.51
CA ALA A 8 15.15 10.04 -35.56
C ALA A 8 13.88 10.27 -36.40
N LEU A 9 13.20 11.40 -36.14
CA LEU A 9 12.03 11.86 -36.89
C LEU A 9 12.50 12.65 -38.12
N LEU A 10 12.37 12.08 -39.32
CA LEU A 10 12.45 12.83 -40.57
C LEU A 10 11.02 13.04 -41.07
N ILE A 11 10.51 14.28 -40.94
CA ILE A 11 9.21 14.68 -41.47
C ILE A 11 9.40 15.05 -42.94
N ILE A 12 8.82 14.26 -43.84
CA ILE A 12 8.54 14.67 -45.23
C ILE A 12 7.03 14.61 -45.39
N GLN A 13 6.40 15.79 -45.59
CA GLN A 13 5.02 15.91 -46.01
C GLN A 13 4.88 15.37 -47.44
N ILE A 14 4.04 14.34 -47.65
CA ILE A 14 3.57 13.98 -48.99
C ILE A 14 2.06 13.71 -48.92
N ALA A 15 1.33 14.41 -49.78
CA ALA A 15 -0.10 14.27 -50.05
C ALA A 15 -0.45 12.85 -50.57
N PRO A 16 -1.72 12.41 -50.49
CA PRO A 16 -2.12 11.09 -50.95
C PRO A 16 -2.23 11.08 -52.49
N GLY A 17 -1.24 10.54 -53.19
CA GLY A 17 -1.30 10.38 -54.64
C GLY A 17 -0.09 9.63 -55.22
N GLN A 18 -0.35 8.42 -55.74
CA GLN A 18 0.50 7.50 -56.53
C GLN A 18 1.90 7.09 -55.97
N PRO A 19 2.31 5.82 -56.17
CA PRO A 19 3.58 5.31 -55.66
C PRO A 19 4.77 5.95 -56.42
N PRO A 20 5.90 6.24 -55.74
CA PRO A 20 7.12 6.62 -56.44
C PRO A 20 7.57 5.48 -57.35
N SER A 21 7.89 5.83 -58.61
CA SER A 21 8.40 4.95 -59.69
C SER A 21 9.72 4.20 -59.37
N ASP A 22 10.26 4.39 -58.17
CA ASP A 22 11.56 3.90 -57.68
C ASP A 22 11.45 3.03 -56.42
N ALA A 23 10.24 2.63 -56.02
CA ALA A 23 10.07 1.82 -54.81
C ALA A 23 10.71 0.43 -54.94
N GLU A 24 11.61 0.09 -54.00
CA GLU A 24 12.13 -1.27 -53.84
C GLU A 24 10.97 -2.26 -53.66
N ILE A 25 11.01 -3.40 -54.35
CA ILE A 25 10.01 -4.47 -54.29
C ILE A 25 10.53 -5.58 -53.39
N VAL A 26 9.73 -6.02 -52.43
CA VAL A 26 10.09 -7.16 -51.57
C VAL A 26 9.92 -8.45 -52.37
N SER A 27 11.02 -9.05 -52.81
CA SER A 27 11.01 -10.29 -53.61
C SER A 27 11.16 -11.55 -52.76
N GLY A 28 11.54 -11.41 -51.48
CA GLY A 28 11.64 -12.52 -50.54
C GLY A 28 11.45 -12.08 -49.10
N VAL A 29 10.79 -12.93 -48.31
CA VAL A 29 10.69 -12.79 -46.85
C VAL A 29 11.13 -14.10 -46.20
N GLU A 30 11.94 -14.00 -45.16
CA GLU A 30 12.45 -15.15 -44.41
C GLU A 30 12.34 -14.88 -42.92
N VAL A 31 12.08 -15.91 -42.13
CA VAL A 31 12.12 -15.83 -40.66
C VAL A 31 13.30 -16.65 -40.16
N GLN A 32 14.17 -16.01 -39.38
CA GLN A 32 15.21 -16.67 -38.61
C GLN A 32 14.84 -16.58 -37.13
N CYS A 33 14.63 -17.72 -36.49
CA CYS A 33 14.32 -17.80 -35.07
C CYS A 33 15.23 -18.86 -34.45
N GLU A 34 15.90 -18.54 -33.35
CA GLU A 34 16.70 -19.53 -32.63
C GLU A 34 15.80 -20.54 -31.91
N GLY A 35 15.93 -21.82 -32.28
CA GLY A 35 15.19 -22.94 -31.66
C GLY A 35 13.96 -23.39 -32.47
N ASN A 36 13.32 -24.47 -32.02
CA ASN A 36 12.16 -25.05 -32.69
C ASN A 36 10.87 -24.31 -32.28
N TYR A 37 10.57 -23.22 -32.99
CA TYR A 37 9.45 -22.33 -32.70
C TYR A 37 8.38 -22.36 -33.79
N PRO A 38 7.08 -22.30 -33.42
CA PRO A 38 5.99 -22.22 -34.40
C PRO A 38 5.98 -20.82 -35.05
N VAL A 39 6.70 -20.69 -36.16
CA VAL A 39 6.84 -19.43 -36.94
C VAL A 39 5.66 -19.19 -37.91
N ASP A 40 4.69 -20.11 -37.97
CA ASP A 40 3.56 -20.04 -38.89
C ASP A 40 2.72 -18.77 -38.74
N GLU A 41 2.52 -18.31 -37.49
CA GLU A 41 1.80 -17.06 -37.23
C GLU A 41 2.60 -15.83 -37.70
N VAL A 42 3.93 -15.89 -37.61
CA VAL A 42 4.81 -14.83 -38.12
C VAL A 42 4.76 -14.80 -39.65
N TYR A 43 4.80 -15.96 -40.30
CA TYR A 43 4.70 -16.04 -41.77
C TYR A 43 3.41 -15.39 -42.27
N LYS A 44 2.26 -15.62 -41.60
CA LYS A 44 0.99 -14.96 -41.93
C LYS A 44 1.06 -13.43 -41.87
N LEU A 45 1.83 -12.87 -40.93
CA LEU A 45 1.98 -11.42 -40.76
C LEU A 45 2.95 -10.80 -41.78
N ILE A 46 3.98 -11.54 -42.23
CA ILE A 46 4.99 -11.03 -43.18
C ILE A 46 4.65 -11.34 -44.64
N SER A 47 3.84 -12.36 -44.94
CA SER A 47 3.41 -12.71 -46.32
C SER A 47 2.81 -11.52 -47.10
N PRO A 48 2.00 -10.62 -46.51
CA PRO A 48 1.49 -9.44 -47.21
C PRO A 48 2.56 -8.43 -47.65
N LEU A 49 3.80 -8.56 -47.16
CA LEU A 49 4.94 -7.76 -47.62
C LEU A 49 5.52 -8.32 -48.92
N LEU A 50 5.38 -9.62 -49.19
CA LEU A 50 5.92 -10.27 -50.37
C LEU A 50 5.26 -9.73 -51.65
N HIS A 51 6.08 -9.45 -52.67
CA HIS A 51 5.70 -8.83 -53.94
C HIS A 51 5.12 -7.40 -53.82
N ALA A 52 5.11 -6.81 -52.63
CA ALA A 52 4.64 -5.44 -52.41
C ALA A 52 5.80 -4.43 -52.45
N PRO A 53 5.53 -3.15 -52.80
CA PRO A 53 6.51 -2.08 -52.64
C PRO A 53 6.87 -1.92 -51.16
N LEU A 54 8.16 -1.89 -50.85
CA LEU A 54 8.67 -1.72 -49.49
C LEU A 54 8.28 -0.33 -48.96
N ARG A 55 7.36 -0.30 -48.01
CA ARG A 55 6.95 0.92 -47.30
C ARG A 55 7.30 0.83 -45.83
N ARG A 56 8.03 1.82 -45.31
CA ARG A 56 8.44 1.87 -43.89
C ARG A 56 7.27 1.70 -42.93
N TYR A 57 6.12 2.32 -43.21
CA TYR A 57 4.95 2.21 -42.34
C TYR A 57 4.41 0.78 -42.27
N LYS A 58 4.34 0.06 -43.40
CA LYS A 58 3.87 -1.33 -43.44
C LYS A 58 4.82 -2.23 -42.68
N LEU A 59 6.13 -2.08 -42.90
CA LEU A 59 7.15 -2.86 -42.20
C LEU A 59 7.08 -2.65 -40.68
N ARG A 60 6.99 -1.38 -40.24
CA ARG A 60 6.84 -1.05 -38.82
C ARG A 60 5.57 -1.67 -38.23
N LYS A 61 4.44 -1.55 -38.92
CA LYS A 61 3.16 -2.14 -38.49
C LYS A 61 3.27 -3.67 -38.34
N THR A 62 3.90 -4.34 -39.31
CA THR A 62 4.14 -5.79 -39.24
C THR A 62 5.02 -6.15 -38.04
N VAL A 63 6.09 -5.39 -37.77
CA VAL A 63 6.93 -5.60 -36.58
C VAL A 63 6.12 -5.41 -35.29
N GLU A 64 5.28 -4.38 -35.22
CA GLU A 64 4.37 -4.14 -34.08
C GLU A 64 3.35 -5.30 -33.90
N GLU A 65 2.81 -5.85 -34.99
CA GLU A 65 1.91 -7.00 -34.98
C GLU A 65 2.63 -8.29 -34.50
N ILE A 66 3.90 -8.50 -34.89
CA ILE A 66 4.72 -9.64 -34.42
C ILE A 66 4.99 -9.52 -32.92
N TYR A 67 5.32 -8.32 -32.42
CA TYR A 67 5.41 -8.08 -30.97
C TYR A 67 4.06 -8.30 -30.27
N GLY A 68 2.94 -7.95 -30.93
CA GLY A 68 1.58 -8.15 -30.45
C GLY A 68 1.20 -9.61 -30.21
N LEU A 69 1.90 -10.57 -30.83
CA LEU A 69 1.73 -12.00 -30.55
C LEU A 69 2.17 -12.35 -29.11
N GLY A 70 3.03 -11.54 -28.49
CA GLY A 70 3.53 -11.77 -27.13
C GLY A 70 4.53 -12.93 -27.01
N LEU A 71 4.95 -13.53 -28.13
CA LEU A 71 5.83 -14.70 -28.19
C LEU A 71 7.32 -14.36 -28.26
N PHE A 72 7.67 -13.11 -28.59
CA PHE A 72 9.03 -12.71 -28.91
C PHE A 72 9.49 -11.55 -28.01
N SER A 73 10.70 -11.65 -27.47
CA SER A 73 11.38 -10.61 -26.70
C SER A 73 12.08 -9.62 -27.63
N GLN A 74 12.47 -10.05 -28.83
CA GLN A 74 13.09 -9.21 -29.84
C GLN A 74 12.62 -9.56 -31.27
N VAL A 75 12.38 -8.53 -32.08
CA VAL A 75 12.10 -8.64 -33.51
C VAL A 75 13.06 -7.67 -34.23
N LYS A 76 14.01 -8.20 -35.00
CA LYS A 76 14.86 -7.42 -35.91
C LYS A 76 14.49 -7.74 -37.35
N VAL A 77 14.72 -6.78 -38.24
CA VAL A 77 14.53 -6.98 -39.68
C VAL A 77 15.80 -6.55 -40.38
N ASP A 78 16.46 -7.52 -41.00
CA ASP A 78 17.57 -7.27 -41.90
C ASP A 78 17.06 -7.16 -43.34
N LYS A 79 17.64 -6.23 -44.10
CA LYS A 79 17.32 -6.01 -45.51
C LYS A 79 18.57 -6.28 -46.35
N VAL A 80 18.44 -7.14 -47.34
CA VAL A 80 19.47 -7.41 -48.34
C VAL A 80 18.96 -6.98 -49.70
N SER A 81 19.71 -6.11 -50.39
CA SER A 81 19.39 -5.71 -51.77
C SER A 81 19.80 -6.80 -52.76
N LEU A 82 18.95 -7.06 -53.75
CA LEU A 82 19.15 -8.04 -54.83
C LEU A 82 19.27 -7.32 -56.18
N GLU A 83 19.51 -8.07 -57.26
CA GLU A 83 19.55 -7.50 -58.62
C GLU A 83 18.25 -6.76 -58.99
N GLY A 84 18.41 -5.59 -59.63
CA GLY A 84 17.31 -4.67 -59.92
C GLY A 84 16.87 -3.88 -58.69
N LYS A 85 15.58 -3.56 -58.59
CA LYS A 85 14.97 -2.88 -57.42
C LYS A 85 14.40 -3.86 -56.41
N ASN A 86 14.92 -5.08 -56.33
CA ASN A 86 14.40 -6.14 -55.47
C ASN A 86 15.13 -6.19 -54.13
N VAL A 87 14.40 -6.49 -53.06
CA VAL A 87 14.97 -6.66 -51.71
C VAL A 87 14.44 -7.92 -51.04
N LYS A 88 15.30 -8.58 -50.26
CA LYS A 88 14.94 -9.66 -49.35
C LYS A 88 14.91 -9.14 -47.91
N LEU A 89 13.84 -9.44 -47.18
CA LEU A 89 13.71 -9.12 -45.76
C LEU A 89 13.88 -10.38 -44.92
N THR A 90 14.75 -10.34 -43.92
CA THR A 90 14.94 -11.43 -42.96
C THR A 90 14.52 -10.95 -41.58
N PHE A 91 13.45 -11.54 -41.05
CA PHE A 91 12.96 -11.27 -39.71
C PHE A 91 13.69 -12.17 -38.72
N ILE A 92 14.58 -11.57 -37.92
CA ILE A 92 15.34 -12.26 -36.89
C ILE A 92 14.61 -12.11 -35.56
N LEU A 93 14.11 -13.22 -35.04
CA LEU A 93 13.26 -13.27 -33.86
C LEU A 93 14.00 -13.90 -32.69
N GLN A 94 13.91 -13.26 -31.53
CA GLN A 94 14.32 -13.85 -30.27
C GLN A 94 13.06 -14.21 -29.46
N PRO A 95 12.86 -15.48 -29.12
CA PRO A 95 11.73 -15.88 -28.33
C PRO A 95 11.67 -15.22 -26.95
N LYS A 96 10.45 -15.05 -26.45
CA LYS A 96 10.19 -14.66 -25.08
C LYS A 96 10.20 -15.91 -24.21
N GLU A 97 11.19 -16.00 -23.34
CA GLU A 97 11.27 -17.04 -22.32
C GLU A 97 10.59 -16.56 -21.04
N ILE A 98 9.88 -17.45 -20.35
CA ILE A 98 9.17 -17.19 -19.10
C ILE A 98 9.82 -18.03 -18.00
N VAL A 99 10.04 -17.41 -16.85
CA VAL A 99 10.52 -18.10 -15.66
C VAL A 99 9.41 -18.99 -15.11
N ARG A 100 9.60 -20.30 -15.18
CA ARG A 100 8.63 -21.30 -14.68
C ARG A 100 8.82 -21.59 -13.20
N ASP A 101 10.06 -21.64 -12.75
CA ASP A 101 10.41 -21.89 -11.36
C ASP A 101 11.71 -21.16 -11.00
N VAL A 102 11.83 -20.79 -9.73
CA VAL A 102 13.05 -20.20 -9.16
C VAL A 102 13.43 -20.98 -7.92
N ARG A 103 14.64 -21.54 -7.94
CA ARG A 103 15.21 -22.38 -6.89
C ARG A 103 16.45 -21.74 -6.28
N PHE A 104 16.70 -22.08 -5.02
CA PHE A 104 17.89 -21.67 -4.29
C PHE A 104 18.61 -22.92 -3.78
N LYS A 105 19.94 -22.90 -3.83
CA LYS A 105 20.79 -23.97 -3.27
C LYS A 105 21.92 -23.34 -2.48
N GLY A 106 22.22 -23.91 -1.31
CA GLY A 106 23.33 -23.47 -0.45
C GLY A 106 22.99 -22.34 0.52
N ASN A 107 21.77 -21.81 0.49
CA ASN A 107 21.29 -20.84 1.47
C ASN A 107 20.97 -21.51 2.82
N LYS A 108 21.78 -21.24 3.84
CA LYS A 108 21.61 -21.74 5.22
C LYS A 108 21.20 -20.63 6.18
N HIS A 109 21.69 -19.40 5.98
CA HIS A 109 21.45 -18.29 6.91
C HIS A 109 20.40 -17.28 6.44
N VAL A 110 19.93 -17.42 5.20
CA VAL A 110 18.84 -16.62 4.64
C VAL A 110 17.75 -17.55 4.14
N SER A 111 16.52 -17.32 4.61
CA SER A 111 15.36 -18.09 4.16
C SER A 111 15.02 -17.83 2.69
N GLU A 112 14.54 -18.87 2.00
CA GLU A 112 14.09 -18.75 0.61
C GLU A 112 13.00 -17.70 0.42
N THR A 113 12.08 -17.57 1.39
CA THR A 113 11.04 -16.53 1.37
C THR A 113 11.65 -15.14 1.26
N ARG A 114 12.73 -14.87 2.01
CA ARG A 114 13.42 -13.57 1.99
C ARG A 114 14.20 -13.37 0.70
N LEU A 115 14.83 -14.43 0.17
CA LEU A 115 15.52 -14.40 -1.12
C LEU A 115 14.53 -14.11 -2.26
N ARG A 116 13.43 -14.87 -2.32
CA ARG A 116 12.38 -14.73 -3.34
C ARG A 116 11.72 -13.36 -3.30
N ALA A 117 11.50 -12.79 -2.11
CA ALA A 117 10.96 -11.45 -1.95
C ALA A 117 11.90 -10.36 -2.53
N ALA A 118 13.21 -10.59 -2.52
CA ALA A 118 14.18 -9.65 -3.06
C ALA A 118 14.31 -9.71 -4.59
N LEU A 119 13.84 -10.77 -5.26
CA LEU A 119 14.02 -10.96 -6.71
C LEU A 119 12.99 -10.20 -7.54
N LYS A 120 13.40 -9.80 -8.74
CA LYS A 120 12.51 -9.39 -9.82
C LYS A 120 12.09 -10.56 -10.70
N SER A 121 13.01 -11.49 -10.96
CA SER A 121 12.73 -12.75 -11.66
C SER A 121 11.89 -13.63 -10.73
N LYS A 122 10.62 -13.79 -11.09
CA LYS A 122 9.64 -14.60 -10.36
C LYS A 122 8.95 -15.55 -11.31
N GLU A 123 8.32 -16.58 -10.77
CA GLU A 123 7.46 -17.45 -11.58
C GLU A 123 6.43 -16.62 -12.37
N GLY A 124 6.31 -16.89 -13.66
CA GLY A 124 5.43 -16.18 -14.60
C GLY A 124 5.99 -14.88 -15.18
N THR A 125 7.18 -14.43 -14.75
CA THR A 125 7.84 -13.26 -15.34
C THR A 125 8.67 -13.62 -16.56
N GLU A 126 8.89 -12.65 -17.45
CA GLU A 126 9.82 -12.81 -18.57
C GLU A 126 11.24 -13.03 -18.04
N TYR A 127 11.91 -14.06 -18.56
CA TYR A 127 13.33 -14.28 -18.35
C TYR A 127 14.11 -13.26 -19.17
N ALA A 128 14.96 -12.49 -18.48
CA ALA A 128 15.93 -11.63 -19.10
C ALA A 128 17.24 -11.72 -18.31
N GLU A 129 18.36 -11.98 -19.00
CA GLU A 129 19.66 -12.19 -18.38
C GLU A 129 20.09 -10.99 -17.51
N GLU A 130 19.80 -9.76 -17.96
CA GLU A 130 20.10 -8.54 -17.20
C GLU A 130 19.30 -8.44 -15.90
N ILE A 131 18.05 -8.90 -15.88
CA ILE A 131 17.24 -8.96 -14.66
C ILE A 131 17.84 -9.98 -13.68
N VAL A 132 18.23 -11.14 -14.19
CA VAL A 132 18.88 -12.20 -13.39
C VAL A 132 20.22 -11.72 -12.82
N ARG A 133 21.03 -11.02 -13.60
CA ARG A 133 22.27 -10.39 -13.13
C ARG A 133 22.03 -9.36 -12.02
N GLN A 134 20.97 -8.57 -12.14
CA GLN A 134 20.58 -7.65 -11.06
C GLN A 134 20.08 -8.39 -9.82
N ASP A 135 19.38 -9.51 -10.00
CA ASP A 135 18.89 -10.36 -8.92
C ASP A 135 20.03 -11.01 -8.14
N VAL A 136 21.10 -11.47 -8.82
CA VAL A 136 22.35 -11.88 -8.19
C VAL A 136 22.89 -10.78 -7.27
N ASN A 137 22.90 -9.53 -7.75
CA ASN A 137 23.34 -8.39 -6.93
C ASN A 137 22.38 -8.08 -5.77
N ARG A 138 21.07 -8.31 -5.91
CA ARG A 138 20.09 -8.20 -4.82
C ARG A 138 20.33 -9.25 -3.75
N ILE A 139 20.57 -10.51 -4.14
CA ILE A 139 20.94 -11.60 -3.22
C ILE A 139 22.25 -11.25 -2.49
N ARG A 140 23.30 -10.85 -3.22
CA ARG A 140 24.59 -10.46 -2.61
C ARG A 140 24.42 -9.34 -1.58
N ARG A 141 23.63 -8.30 -1.89
CA ARG A 141 23.35 -7.20 -0.93
C ARG A 141 22.60 -7.68 0.32
N LEU A 142 21.65 -8.59 0.14
CA LEU A 142 20.90 -9.16 1.26
C LEU A 142 21.84 -9.93 2.21
N TYR A 143 22.72 -10.76 1.66
CA TYR A 143 23.73 -11.50 2.40
C TYR A 143 24.76 -10.60 3.09
N LYS A 144 25.21 -9.52 2.43
CA LYS A 144 26.02 -8.48 3.08
C LYS A 144 25.35 -7.90 4.31
N GLY A 145 24.03 -7.64 4.25
CA GLY A 145 23.26 -7.12 5.38
C GLY A 145 23.18 -8.07 6.59
N VAL A 146 23.35 -9.38 6.39
CA VAL A 146 23.45 -10.36 7.49
C VAL A 146 24.90 -10.74 7.81
N GLY A 147 25.88 -10.12 7.17
CA GLY A 147 27.31 -10.23 7.48
C GLY A 147 28.12 -11.16 6.56
N PHE A 148 27.55 -11.71 5.50
CA PHE A 148 28.26 -12.55 4.54
C PHE A 148 28.76 -11.71 3.36
N TYR A 149 29.95 -11.13 3.51
CA TYR A 149 30.53 -10.20 2.53
C TYR A 149 31.15 -10.90 1.32
N GLU A 150 31.69 -12.10 1.53
CA GLU A 150 32.35 -12.94 0.52
C GLU A 150 31.39 -13.91 -0.17
N VAL A 151 30.08 -13.68 -0.03
CA VAL A 151 29.05 -14.52 -0.65
C VAL A 151 29.24 -14.59 -2.17
N LYS A 152 29.38 -15.81 -2.68
CA LYS A 152 29.40 -16.08 -4.12
C LYS A 152 28.03 -16.60 -4.52
N VAL A 153 27.50 -16.00 -5.56
CA VAL A 153 26.19 -16.35 -6.12
C VAL A 153 26.38 -16.58 -7.60
N THR A 154 26.06 -17.79 -8.04
CA THR A 154 26.05 -18.20 -9.45
C THR A 154 24.64 -18.61 -9.86
N THR A 155 24.37 -18.54 -11.14
CA THR A 155 23.05 -18.80 -11.72
C THR A 155 23.14 -19.91 -12.75
N GLU A 156 22.30 -20.93 -12.59
CA GLU A 156 22.10 -21.99 -13.58
C GLU A 156 20.72 -21.81 -14.21
N VAL A 157 20.67 -21.77 -15.54
CA VAL A 157 19.44 -21.64 -16.31
C VAL A 157 19.21 -22.95 -17.04
N ARG A 158 18.10 -23.62 -16.75
CA ARG A 158 17.70 -24.86 -17.41
C ARG A 158 16.47 -24.60 -18.26
N LYS A 159 16.56 -24.81 -19.58
CA LYS A 159 15.39 -24.78 -20.48
C LYS A 159 14.54 -26.03 -20.24
N LEU A 160 13.27 -25.84 -19.91
CA LEU A 160 12.30 -26.92 -19.68
C LEU A 160 11.56 -27.25 -20.97
N VAL A 161 11.02 -26.22 -21.61
CA VAL A 161 10.46 -26.20 -22.97
C VAL A 161 10.98 -24.93 -23.65
N PRO A 162 10.81 -24.75 -24.99
CA PRO A 162 11.40 -23.61 -25.68
C PRO A 162 11.14 -22.26 -25.02
N GLN A 163 9.94 -22.04 -24.46
CA GLN A 163 9.49 -20.78 -23.85
C GLN A 163 9.59 -20.76 -22.32
N GLU A 164 10.01 -21.83 -21.65
CA GLU A 164 10.04 -21.88 -20.19
C GLU A 164 11.42 -22.24 -19.66
N VAL A 165 11.90 -21.45 -18.71
CA VAL A 165 13.18 -21.66 -18.02
C VAL A 165 12.99 -21.88 -16.53
N GLU A 166 13.78 -22.78 -15.96
CA GLU A 166 13.99 -22.92 -14.52
C GLU A 166 15.28 -22.18 -14.14
N LEU A 167 15.18 -21.27 -13.17
CA LEU A 167 16.33 -20.52 -12.64
C LEU A 167 16.77 -21.13 -11.31
N THR A 168 18.02 -21.56 -11.20
CA THR A 168 18.61 -22.00 -9.94
C THR A 168 19.73 -21.04 -9.53
N PHE A 169 19.55 -20.37 -8.39
CA PHE A 169 20.61 -19.58 -7.75
C PHE A 169 21.40 -20.47 -6.79
N ARG A 170 22.68 -20.70 -7.07
CA ARG A 170 23.59 -21.39 -6.16
C ARG A 170 24.36 -20.37 -5.34
N ILE A 171 24.33 -20.55 -4.03
CA ILE A 171 24.85 -19.60 -3.06
C ILE A 171 25.91 -20.30 -2.20
N GLU A 172 27.13 -19.79 -2.27
CA GLU A 172 28.21 -20.12 -1.34
C GLU A 172 28.33 -18.94 -0.38
N GLU A 173 27.85 -19.11 0.86
CA GLU A 173 27.71 -18.01 1.81
C GLU A 173 29.06 -17.45 2.28
N GLY A 174 30.06 -18.32 2.40
CA GLY A 174 31.35 -17.99 3.03
C GLY A 174 31.21 -17.77 4.54
N ASP A 175 32.25 -17.23 5.15
CA ASP A 175 32.26 -16.93 6.59
C ASP A 175 31.62 -15.58 6.89
N ARG A 176 30.90 -15.53 8.01
CA ARG A 176 30.29 -14.29 8.47
C ARG A 176 31.34 -13.33 9.01
N ALA A 177 31.37 -12.12 8.46
CA ALA A 177 32.28 -11.06 8.86
C ALA A 177 32.10 -10.70 10.33
N LEU A 178 33.22 -10.47 11.01
CA LEU A 178 33.25 -10.05 12.40
C LEU A 178 33.38 -8.53 12.50
N ILE A 179 32.80 -7.96 13.55
CA ILE A 179 32.97 -6.55 13.89
C ILE A 179 34.44 -6.31 14.23
N GLY A 180 35.09 -5.45 13.47
CA GLY A 180 36.42 -4.92 13.74
C GLY A 180 36.34 -3.67 14.60
N GLN A 181 37.12 -2.64 14.25
CA GLN A 181 37.17 -1.39 15.01
C GLN A 181 35.84 -0.63 14.90
N VAL A 182 35.32 -0.17 16.03
CA VAL A 182 34.15 0.72 16.10
C VAL A 182 34.59 2.10 16.58
N SER A 183 34.28 3.12 15.79
CA SER A 183 34.60 4.51 16.10
C SER A 183 33.34 5.37 16.11
N PHE A 184 33.33 6.37 17.00
CA PHE A 184 32.28 7.38 17.08
C PHE A 184 32.86 8.74 16.72
N VAL A 185 32.09 9.53 15.96
CA VAL A 185 32.42 10.91 15.60
C VAL A 185 31.23 11.82 15.84
N GLY A 186 31.49 13.11 16.05
CA GLY A 186 30.45 14.11 16.35
C GLY A 186 29.97 14.09 17.80
N ASN A 187 30.42 13.13 18.61
CA ASN A 187 30.16 13.08 20.04
C ASN A 187 31.13 14.00 20.81
N SER A 188 30.59 15.04 21.45
CA SER A 188 31.30 16.00 22.28
C SER A 188 30.84 15.95 23.75
N ALA A 189 29.56 15.64 23.98
CA ALA A 189 28.98 15.52 25.31
C ALA A 189 29.40 14.22 26.03
N PHE A 190 29.67 13.14 25.29
CA PHE A 190 30.10 11.85 25.84
C PHE A 190 31.27 11.27 25.07
N ASN A 191 32.24 10.68 25.80
CA ASN A 191 33.38 10.04 25.16
C ASN A 191 33.00 8.73 24.43
N SER A 192 33.79 8.35 23.42
CA SER A 192 33.52 7.20 22.57
C SER A 192 33.52 5.86 23.31
N LYS A 193 34.26 5.74 24.42
CA LYS A 193 34.30 4.52 25.25
C LYS A 193 32.96 4.27 25.94
N THR A 194 32.31 5.32 26.45
CA THR A 194 30.96 5.25 26.99
C THR A 194 29.96 4.85 25.91
N LEU A 195 30.02 5.47 24.74
CA LEU A 195 29.10 5.16 23.64
C LEU A 195 29.27 3.72 23.15
N LEU A 196 30.49 3.22 23.07
CA LEU A 196 30.77 1.82 22.74
C LEU A 196 30.10 0.87 23.75
N LYS A 197 30.23 1.16 25.05
CA LYS A 197 29.58 0.38 26.11
C LYS A 197 28.05 0.39 26.00
N GLU A 198 27.44 1.55 25.79
CA GLU A 198 25.98 1.70 25.66
C GLU A 198 25.43 1.04 24.38
N SER A 199 26.18 1.11 23.28
CA SER A 199 25.84 0.48 22.01
C SER A 199 25.74 -1.06 22.12
N LYS A 200 26.46 -1.64 23.09
CA LYS A 200 26.68 -3.09 23.26
C LYS A 200 27.33 -3.77 22.05
N LEU A 201 27.94 -3.00 21.15
CA LEU A 201 28.81 -3.56 20.11
C LEU A 201 30.08 -4.09 20.75
N LYS A 202 30.52 -5.25 20.29
CA LYS A 202 31.74 -5.91 20.74
C LYS A 202 32.56 -6.31 19.54
N GLU A 203 33.84 -5.99 19.58
CA GLU A 203 34.78 -6.47 18.57
C GLU A 203 34.83 -8.00 18.58
N ASN A 204 35.20 -8.60 17.45
CA ASN A 204 35.26 -10.05 17.23
C ASN A 204 33.91 -10.77 17.35
N THR A 205 32.77 -10.06 17.28
CA THR A 205 31.44 -10.69 17.21
C THR A 205 30.86 -10.62 15.80
N PRO A 206 29.97 -11.55 15.40
CA PRO A 206 29.40 -11.55 14.04
C PRO A 206 28.62 -10.27 13.73
N TYR A 207 28.92 -9.65 12.59
CA TYR A 207 28.22 -8.47 12.11
C TYR A 207 26.83 -8.81 11.55
N SER A 208 25.88 -7.90 11.76
CA SER A 208 24.73 -7.73 10.86
C SER A 208 24.27 -6.28 10.91
N GLU A 209 23.56 -5.84 9.88
CA GLU A 209 22.95 -4.52 9.85
C GLU A 209 21.96 -4.35 11.01
N GLU A 210 21.31 -5.43 11.44
CA GLU A 210 20.36 -5.40 12.57
C GLU A 210 21.04 -5.16 13.92
N THR A 211 22.21 -5.77 14.17
CA THR A 211 22.96 -5.52 15.41
C THR A 211 23.47 -4.09 15.44
N LEU A 212 23.92 -3.56 14.29
CA LEU A 212 24.32 -2.16 14.17
C LEU A 212 23.14 -1.20 14.37
N ARG A 213 21.98 -1.47 13.75
CA ARG A 213 20.76 -0.67 13.93
C ARG A 213 20.36 -0.60 15.40
N THR A 214 20.31 -1.76 16.07
CA THR A 214 20.00 -1.87 17.49
C THR A 214 21.00 -1.09 18.36
N ALA A 215 22.29 -1.15 18.01
CA ALA A 215 23.34 -0.44 18.71
C ALA A 215 23.20 1.08 18.58
N MET A 216 22.94 1.58 17.37
CA MET A 216 22.68 3.01 17.13
C MET A 216 21.44 3.49 17.88
N GLU A 217 20.35 2.71 17.90
CA GLU A 217 19.13 3.02 18.66
C GLU A 217 19.39 3.10 20.18
N LYS A 218 20.23 2.22 20.73
CA LYS A 218 20.61 2.27 22.15
C LYS A 218 21.39 3.53 22.48
N VAL A 219 22.35 3.90 21.64
CA VAL A 219 23.11 5.15 21.79
C VAL A 219 22.16 6.34 21.69
N GLU A 220 21.27 6.36 20.71
CA GLU A 220 20.30 7.44 20.53
C GLU A 220 19.37 7.58 21.75
N LYS A 221 18.82 6.47 22.27
CA LYS A 221 18.02 6.46 23.50
C LYS A 221 18.80 6.93 24.72
N PHE A 222 20.09 6.58 24.82
CA PHE A 222 20.97 7.06 25.88
C PHE A 222 21.10 8.59 25.86
N TYR A 223 21.33 9.19 24.68
CA TYR A 223 21.38 10.65 24.53
C TYR A 223 20.06 11.32 24.95
N VAL A 224 18.92 10.78 24.49
CA VAL A 224 17.59 11.30 24.87
C VAL A 224 17.39 11.27 26.37
N LYS A 225 17.74 10.15 27.02
CA LYS A 225 17.64 10.01 28.48
C LYS A 225 18.52 11.02 29.24
N LYS A 226 19.59 11.50 28.61
CA LYS A 226 20.49 12.53 29.16
C LYS A 226 20.07 13.97 28.82
N GLY A 227 18.95 14.17 28.13
CA GLY A 227 18.40 15.50 27.80
C GLY A 227 18.68 15.95 26.37
N PHE A 228 19.38 15.17 25.55
CA PHE A 228 19.61 15.47 24.13
C PHE A 228 18.45 14.92 23.29
N LEU A 229 17.29 15.57 23.40
CA LEU A 229 16.04 15.09 22.82
C LEU A 229 16.17 14.82 21.30
N THR A 230 16.83 15.73 20.59
CA THR A 230 16.97 15.70 19.13
C THR A 230 18.15 14.88 18.62
N ALA A 231 18.84 14.14 19.50
CA ALA A 231 20.02 13.38 19.10
C ALA A 231 19.70 12.39 17.98
N LYS A 232 20.56 12.31 16.97
CA LYS A 232 20.46 11.35 15.87
C LYS A 232 21.75 10.58 15.74
N VAL A 233 21.65 9.27 15.63
CA VAL A 233 22.80 8.39 15.45
C VAL A 233 22.67 7.68 14.11
N ARG A 234 23.71 7.75 13.28
CA ARG A 234 23.71 7.10 11.97
C ARG A 234 25.06 6.48 11.65
N LYS A 235 25.05 5.44 10.82
CA LYS A 235 26.26 4.89 10.21
C LYS A 235 26.84 5.96 9.27
N LEU A 236 28.07 6.39 9.53
CA LEU A 236 28.79 7.32 8.67
C LEU A 236 29.53 6.57 7.56
N ARG A 237 30.30 5.55 7.94
CA ARG A 237 31.08 4.71 7.03
C ARG A 237 31.16 3.28 7.53
N GLU A 238 31.30 2.37 6.59
CA GLU A 238 31.70 0.98 6.81
C GLU A 238 32.87 0.65 5.90
N ALA A 239 33.83 -0.11 6.41
CA ALA A 239 34.98 -0.59 5.65
C ALA A 239 35.17 -2.08 5.91
N TYR A 240 35.03 -2.90 4.88
CA TYR A 240 35.22 -4.35 4.95
C TYR A 240 36.63 -4.73 4.51
N PHE A 241 37.28 -5.61 5.28
CA PHE A 241 38.65 -6.09 5.07
C PHE A 241 38.62 -7.60 4.78
N PRO A 242 38.69 -8.03 3.50
CA PRO A 242 38.56 -9.43 3.11
C PRO A 242 39.59 -10.36 3.74
N MET A 243 40.86 -9.93 3.82
CA MET A 243 41.97 -10.77 4.32
C MET A 243 41.77 -11.27 5.76
N ILE A 244 41.05 -10.51 6.59
CA ILE A 244 40.79 -10.84 8.00
C ILE A 244 39.30 -11.06 8.28
N ASN A 245 38.47 -11.01 7.24
CA ASN A 245 37.00 -11.05 7.31
C ASN A 245 36.40 -10.14 8.40
N ARG A 246 36.83 -8.87 8.45
CA ARG A 246 36.37 -7.89 9.43
C ARG A 246 35.73 -6.66 8.81
N ILE A 247 34.78 -6.07 9.54
CA ILE A 247 34.16 -4.80 9.20
C ILE A 247 34.45 -3.74 10.27
N ASN A 248 35.12 -2.65 9.87
CA ASN A 248 35.26 -1.48 10.70
C ASN A 248 34.08 -0.54 10.48
N LEU A 249 33.59 0.05 11.58
CA LEU A 249 32.39 0.87 11.61
C LEU A 249 32.72 2.26 12.14
N GLN A 250 32.24 3.28 11.43
CA GLN A 250 32.26 4.65 11.90
C GLN A 250 30.83 5.15 12.05
N ILE A 251 30.46 5.53 13.27
CA ILE A 251 29.12 5.97 13.66
C ILE A 251 29.17 7.47 13.93
N GLU A 252 28.36 8.24 13.23
CA GLU A 252 28.18 9.68 13.49
C GLU A 252 27.06 9.87 14.51
N VAL A 253 27.35 10.67 15.53
CA VAL A 253 26.38 11.17 16.49
C VAL A 253 26.18 12.66 16.23
N ARG A 254 24.94 13.04 15.92
CA ARG A 254 24.50 14.43 15.93
C ARG A 254 23.76 14.67 17.23
N GLU A 255 24.45 15.21 18.22
CA GLU A 255 23.94 15.32 19.60
C GLU A 255 22.71 16.24 19.69
N GLY A 256 22.74 17.35 18.94
CA GLY A 256 21.74 18.41 19.07
C GLY A 256 21.84 19.15 20.40
N PRO A 257 20.92 20.09 20.69
CA PRO A 257 20.90 20.80 21.96
C PRO A 257 20.49 19.91 23.12
N MET A 258 20.96 20.25 24.32
CA MET A 258 20.36 19.79 25.57
C MET A 258 19.04 20.54 25.78
N VAL A 259 17.93 19.79 25.79
CA VAL A 259 16.57 20.31 25.92
C VAL A 259 16.03 19.96 27.31
N LYS A 260 15.85 20.97 28.15
CA LYS A 260 15.14 20.82 29.43
C LYS A 260 13.69 21.26 29.23
N VAL A 261 12.76 20.31 29.29
CA VAL A 261 11.32 20.62 29.20
C VAL A 261 10.74 20.75 30.60
N ILE A 262 10.05 21.85 30.86
CA ILE A 262 9.39 22.16 32.13
C ILE A 262 7.91 22.37 31.87
N PHE A 263 7.03 21.73 32.65
CA PHE A 263 5.61 22.01 32.64
C PHE A 263 5.25 22.83 33.88
N LYS A 264 4.41 23.86 33.69
CA LYS A 264 3.85 24.68 34.78
C LYS A 264 2.36 24.75 34.63
N GLY A 265 1.64 24.60 35.75
CA GLY A 265 0.18 24.68 35.78
C GLY A 265 -0.55 23.37 35.49
N ASN A 266 0.17 22.29 35.16
CA ASN A 266 -0.39 20.95 34.95
C ASN A 266 -0.67 20.22 36.28
N ARG A 267 -1.77 20.55 36.95
CA ARG A 267 -2.20 19.91 38.20
C ARG A 267 -3.02 18.65 37.97
N HIS A 268 -3.71 18.55 36.83
CA HIS A 268 -4.64 17.47 36.51
C HIS A 268 -4.10 16.43 35.53
N MET A 269 -2.90 16.63 34.95
CA MET A 269 -2.23 15.67 34.07
C MET A 269 -0.75 15.52 34.42
N GLY A 270 -0.26 14.28 34.46
CA GLY A 270 1.14 13.98 34.70
C GLY A 270 2.02 14.48 33.55
N GLU A 271 3.26 14.84 33.84
CA GLU A 271 4.18 15.27 32.77
C GLU A 271 4.44 14.18 31.75
N ASP A 272 4.50 12.91 32.17
CA ASP A 272 4.78 11.80 31.26
C ASP A 272 3.61 11.56 30.31
N ASP A 273 2.37 11.68 30.79
CA ASP A 273 1.16 11.63 29.95
C ASP A 273 1.16 12.74 28.88
N LEU A 274 1.60 13.95 29.26
CA LEU A 274 1.75 15.07 28.32
C LEU A 274 2.85 14.79 27.28
N LYS A 275 4.01 14.30 27.74
CA LYS A 275 5.15 14.00 26.86
C LYS A 275 4.77 12.94 25.81
N GLU A 276 4.04 11.90 26.18
CA GLU A 276 3.61 10.85 25.24
C GLU A 276 2.72 11.39 24.11
N GLY A 277 1.85 12.35 24.41
CA GLY A 277 0.93 12.95 23.43
C GLY A 277 1.56 14.00 22.51
N MET A 278 2.63 14.67 22.94
CA MET A 278 3.20 15.83 22.25
C MET A 278 4.05 15.47 21.03
N LEU A 279 3.87 16.23 19.94
CA LEU A 279 4.67 16.10 18.73
C LEU A 279 6.18 16.25 18.99
N LEU A 280 6.59 17.12 19.91
CA LEU A 280 7.98 17.34 20.32
C LEU A 280 8.72 16.04 20.68
N PHE A 281 8.10 15.18 21.49
CA PHE A 281 8.71 13.93 21.94
C PHE A 281 8.54 12.79 20.92
N ARG A 282 7.49 12.84 20.09
CA ARG A 282 7.27 11.85 19.02
C ARG A 282 8.23 12.03 17.84
N LEU A 283 8.38 13.26 17.35
CA LEU A 283 9.31 13.55 16.23
C LEU A 283 10.76 13.71 16.70
N ARG A 284 10.96 14.06 17.97
CA ARG A 284 12.29 14.33 18.54
C ARG A 284 13.03 15.39 17.73
N GLU A 285 12.33 16.49 17.49
CA GLU A 285 12.80 17.63 16.73
C GLU A 285 12.45 18.91 17.48
N LEU A 286 13.39 19.84 17.52
CA LEU A 286 13.19 21.16 18.12
C LEU A 286 13.09 22.20 17.00
N SER A 287 11.86 22.54 16.64
CA SER A 287 11.55 23.62 15.70
C SER A 287 10.33 24.39 16.17
N GLU A 288 10.19 25.64 15.72
CA GLU A 288 9.07 26.50 16.12
C GLU A 288 7.71 25.87 15.77
N PHE A 289 7.61 25.25 14.59
CA PHE A 289 6.41 24.51 14.18
C PHE A 289 6.07 23.37 15.16
N VAL A 290 7.08 22.58 15.55
CA VAL A 290 6.88 21.45 16.48
C VAL A 290 6.46 21.93 17.86
N LEU A 291 7.03 23.03 18.36
CA LEU A 291 6.66 23.62 19.65
C LEU A 291 5.23 24.16 19.64
N ARG A 292 4.86 24.93 18.60
CA ARG A 292 3.49 25.43 18.41
C ARG A 292 2.48 24.30 18.28
N ARG A 293 2.82 23.24 17.54
CA ARG A 293 1.93 22.08 17.43
C ARG A 293 1.81 21.33 18.75
N SER A 294 2.89 21.22 19.52
CA SER A 294 2.87 20.58 20.83
C SER A 294 2.00 21.33 21.85
N VAL A 295 1.88 22.66 21.75
CA VAL A 295 0.89 23.43 22.52
C VAL A 295 -0.53 22.94 22.22
N LEU A 296 -0.89 22.79 20.95
CA LEU A 296 -2.21 22.28 20.55
C LEU A 296 -2.42 20.84 21.02
N ASP A 297 -1.37 20.01 21.02
CA ASP A 297 -1.46 18.64 21.53
C ASP A 297 -1.76 18.64 23.05
N ILE A 298 -1.14 19.54 23.82
CA ILE A 298 -1.44 19.74 25.25
C ILE A 298 -2.89 20.19 25.43
N GLU A 299 -3.34 21.23 24.73
CA GLU A 299 -4.72 21.71 24.84
C GLU A 299 -5.73 20.62 24.49
N THR A 300 -5.46 19.85 23.43
CA THR A 300 -6.30 18.73 23.02
C THR A 300 -6.37 17.67 24.12
N ALA A 301 -5.23 17.31 24.71
CA ALA A 301 -5.19 16.34 25.81
C ALA A 301 -6.05 16.77 27.01
N TYR A 302 -6.01 18.06 27.36
CA TYR A 302 -6.83 18.64 28.42
C TYR A 302 -8.33 18.70 28.06
N ARG A 303 -8.66 19.07 26.83
CA ARG A 303 -10.05 19.06 26.34
C ARG A 303 -10.68 17.68 26.45
N ARG A 304 -9.94 16.61 26.10
CA ARG A 304 -10.39 15.21 26.27
C ARG A 304 -10.66 14.82 27.73
N MET A 305 -10.07 15.52 28.69
CA MET A 305 -10.33 15.34 30.14
C MET A 305 -11.49 16.19 30.68
N GLY A 306 -12.08 17.05 29.85
CA GLY A 306 -13.19 17.93 30.17
C GLY A 306 -12.80 19.37 30.46
N PHE A 307 -11.54 19.75 30.24
CA PHE A 307 -11.05 21.11 30.42
C PHE A 307 -11.17 21.88 29.09
N TYR A 308 -12.40 22.25 28.74
CA TYR A 308 -12.72 22.81 27.42
C TYR A 308 -12.02 24.15 27.14
N ASN A 309 -11.89 24.99 28.17
CA ASN A 309 -11.22 26.29 28.11
C ASN A 309 -9.72 26.22 28.46
N ALA A 310 -9.13 25.03 28.45
CA ALA A 310 -7.69 24.90 28.65
C ALA A 310 -6.92 25.65 27.57
N LYS A 311 -5.95 26.44 28.00
CA LYS A 311 -5.01 27.15 27.12
C LYS A 311 -3.61 26.75 27.48
N ALA A 312 -2.76 26.56 26.48
CA ALA A 312 -1.35 26.35 26.70
C ALA A 312 -0.52 27.39 25.95
N SER A 313 0.65 27.68 26.50
CA SER A 313 1.66 28.51 25.84
C SER A 313 3.03 27.91 26.11
N TYR A 314 4.04 28.35 25.36
CA TYR A 314 5.42 27.96 25.60
C TYR A 314 6.33 29.18 25.64
N GLN A 315 7.39 29.07 26.42
CA GLN A 315 8.50 30.02 26.46
C GLN A 315 9.80 29.26 26.25
N VAL A 316 10.69 29.84 25.44
CA VAL A 316 11.99 29.27 25.12
C VAL A 316 13.06 30.19 25.71
N GLU A 317 13.92 29.65 26.55
CA GLU A 317 15.06 30.35 27.13
C GLU A 317 16.37 29.63 26.75
N GLY A 318 17.40 30.39 26.42
CA GLY A 318 18.71 29.86 26.04
C GLY A 318 18.93 29.74 24.53
N ASP A 319 19.96 28.98 24.15
CA ASP A 319 20.39 28.80 22.77
C ASP A 319 19.84 27.47 22.23
N MET A 320 18.93 27.56 21.25
CA MET A 320 18.34 26.40 20.56
C MET A 320 19.37 25.50 19.86
N LYS A 321 20.62 25.92 19.73
CA LYS A 321 21.72 25.10 19.18
C LYS A 321 22.55 24.38 20.24
N ARG A 322 22.48 24.79 21.51
CA ARG A 322 23.32 24.26 22.59
C ARG A 322 22.54 23.82 23.81
N ASN A 323 21.99 24.76 24.58
CA ASN A 323 21.26 24.50 25.81
C ASN A 323 19.99 25.34 25.79
N VAL A 324 18.85 24.67 25.84
CA VAL A 324 17.55 25.31 25.73
C VAL A 324 16.60 24.77 26.80
N VAL A 325 15.92 25.69 27.47
CA VAL A 325 14.84 25.39 28.39
C VAL A 325 13.54 25.74 27.70
N VAL A 326 12.66 24.76 27.53
CA VAL A 326 11.32 24.95 26.98
C VAL A 326 10.33 24.81 28.12
N THR A 327 9.71 25.91 28.51
CA THR A 327 8.68 25.93 29.55
C THR A 327 7.31 25.97 28.89
N PHE A 328 6.54 24.89 29.02
CA PHE A 328 5.11 24.86 28.68
C PHE A 328 4.31 25.32 29.89
N LYS A 329 3.51 26.38 29.71
CA LYS A 329 2.58 26.89 30.72
C LYS A 329 1.17 26.48 30.32
N VAL A 330 0.48 25.80 31.23
CA VAL A 330 -0.87 25.32 31.05
C VAL A 330 -1.79 26.07 31.99
N GLU A 331 -2.77 26.75 31.43
CA GLU A 331 -3.94 27.27 32.12
C GLU A 331 -5.04 26.22 31.94
N GLU A 332 -5.20 25.33 32.91
CA GLU A 332 -6.13 24.19 32.77
C GLU A 332 -7.59 24.64 32.66
N GLY A 333 -7.92 25.81 33.17
CA GLY A 333 -9.30 26.32 33.16
C GLY A 333 -10.21 25.51 34.08
N GLU A 334 -11.50 25.47 33.75
CA GLU A 334 -12.48 24.77 34.56
C GLU A 334 -12.79 23.40 33.97
N ARG A 335 -12.95 22.40 34.85
CA ARG A 335 -13.41 21.08 34.42
C ARG A 335 -14.92 21.10 34.29
N PHE A 336 -15.38 21.02 33.06
CA PHE A 336 -16.80 21.03 32.77
C PHE A 336 -17.38 19.62 32.69
N LYS A 337 -18.64 19.48 33.12
CA LYS A 337 -19.42 18.26 32.91
C LYS A 337 -20.63 18.56 32.02
N ILE A 338 -20.95 17.63 31.12
CA ILE A 338 -22.16 17.67 30.30
C ILE A 338 -23.35 17.49 31.23
N LYS A 339 -24.14 18.55 31.42
CA LYS A 339 -25.42 18.48 32.14
C LYS A 339 -26.50 17.91 31.25
N ARG A 340 -26.58 18.36 29.99
CA ARG A 340 -27.62 17.96 29.05
C ARG A 340 -27.10 17.96 27.62
N ILE A 341 -27.60 17.03 26.81
CA ILE A 341 -27.47 16.99 25.36
C ILE A 341 -28.88 17.20 24.81
N GLU A 342 -29.06 18.19 23.96
CA GLU A 342 -30.34 18.56 23.36
C GLU A 342 -30.22 18.42 21.85
N PHE A 343 -31.20 17.74 21.25
CA PHE A 343 -31.33 17.67 19.81
C PHE A 343 -32.50 18.57 19.40
N GLU A 344 -32.30 19.36 18.35
CA GLU A 344 -33.33 20.25 17.82
C GLU A 344 -33.64 19.85 16.38
N GLY A 345 -34.93 19.73 16.04
CA GLY A 345 -35.37 19.32 14.70
C GLY A 345 -35.56 17.81 14.52
N ASN A 346 -35.21 17.00 15.52
CA ASN A 346 -35.53 15.58 15.57
C ASN A 346 -37.03 15.34 15.86
N ARG A 347 -37.81 15.04 14.82
CA ARG A 347 -39.24 14.71 14.92
C ARG A 347 -39.48 13.21 14.78
N ALA A 348 -38.60 12.51 14.07
CA ALA A 348 -38.70 11.08 13.82
C ALA A 348 -38.24 10.23 15.00
N PHE A 349 -37.27 10.72 15.77
CA PHE A 349 -36.69 10.02 16.91
C PHE A 349 -36.63 10.95 18.12
N THR A 350 -36.91 10.39 19.28
CA THR A 350 -36.82 11.11 20.56
C THR A 350 -35.37 11.36 20.95
N ASP A 351 -35.12 12.41 21.72
CA ASP A 351 -33.79 12.72 22.28
C ASP A 351 -33.16 11.50 22.95
N GLU A 352 -33.94 10.72 23.70
CA GLU A 352 -33.45 9.55 24.43
C GLU A 352 -33.06 8.39 23.51
N GLU A 353 -33.70 8.23 22.35
CA GLU A 353 -33.27 7.27 21.33
C GLU A 353 -31.92 7.67 20.74
N LEU A 354 -31.73 8.94 20.43
CA LEU A 354 -30.46 9.46 19.90
C LEU A 354 -29.35 9.38 20.96
N LYS A 355 -29.63 9.78 22.21
CA LYS A 355 -28.68 9.68 23.34
C LYS A 355 -28.23 8.26 23.62
N ARG A 356 -29.07 7.25 23.40
CA ARG A 356 -28.69 5.84 23.55
C ARG A 356 -27.66 5.38 22.51
N ARG A 357 -27.64 6.01 21.32
CA ARG A 357 -26.76 5.63 20.19
C ARG A 357 -25.38 6.28 20.21
N ILE A 358 -25.22 7.38 20.94
CA ILE A 358 -23.94 8.08 21.10
C ILE A 358 -23.18 7.55 22.32
N SER A 359 -21.85 7.54 22.24
CA SER A 359 -20.98 7.12 23.35
C SER A 359 -20.88 8.18 24.46
N THR A 360 -20.99 9.46 24.09
CA THR A 360 -20.99 10.61 25.01
C THR A 360 -22.25 10.64 25.87
N LYS A 361 -22.09 10.72 27.20
CA LYS A 361 -23.20 10.69 28.17
C LYS A 361 -23.27 11.92 29.05
N GLU A 362 -24.49 12.33 29.41
CA GLU A 362 -24.77 13.36 30.43
C GLU A 362 -24.32 12.90 31.83
N SER A 363 -23.96 13.86 32.69
CA SER A 363 -23.58 13.63 34.07
C SER A 363 -24.82 13.28 34.91
N GLY A 364 -24.84 12.10 35.55
CA GLY A 364 -25.91 11.67 36.46
C GLY A 364 -26.73 10.45 35.99
N TRP A 365 -26.58 10.01 34.74
CA TRP A 365 -27.24 8.79 34.24
C TRP A 365 -26.59 7.52 34.83
N SER A 366 -27.32 6.79 35.68
CA SER A 366 -26.81 5.61 36.42
C SER A 366 -27.40 4.32 35.86
N ILE A 367 -26.53 3.38 35.43
CA ILE A 367 -26.86 1.95 35.29
C ILE A 367 -25.96 1.22 36.31
N PRO A 368 -26.50 0.42 37.26
CA PRO A 368 -25.76 0.00 38.47
C PRO A 368 -24.59 -0.99 38.28
N PHE A 369 -24.23 -1.39 37.04
CA PHE A 369 -23.28 -2.49 36.80
C PHE A 369 -22.11 -2.15 35.85
N LEU A 370 -22.00 -0.92 35.32
CA LEU A 370 -20.90 -0.52 34.43
C LEU A 370 -20.07 0.61 35.05
N GLY A 371 -18.78 0.33 35.27
CA GLY A 371 -17.80 1.14 36.00
C GLY A 371 -17.80 2.65 35.71
N ASN A 372 -17.55 3.44 36.75
CA ASN A 372 -17.84 4.87 36.85
C ASN A 372 -16.79 5.84 36.26
N LYS A 373 -15.85 5.43 35.41
CA LYS A 373 -14.63 6.25 35.20
C LYS A 373 -14.63 7.32 34.11
N ARG A 374 -15.67 7.47 33.27
CA ARG A 374 -15.69 8.50 32.17
C ARG A 374 -17.07 9.10 31.84
N LYS A 375 -18.02 9.16 32.78
CA LYS A 375 -19.38 9.67 32.50
C LYS A 375 -19.44 11.20 32.63
N GLY A 376 -20.02 11.90 31.65
CA GLY A 376 -20.27 13.34 31.74
C GLY A 376 -19.16 14.27 31.26
N ILE A 377 -18.10 13.78 30.61
CA ILE A 377 -17.03 14.64 30.07
C ILE A 377 -17.33 14.95 28.60
N TYR A 378 -17.21 16.22 28.20
CA TYR A 378 -17.33 16.62 26.81
C TYR A 378 -15.98 16.54 26.10
N ASP A 379 -15.90 15.61 25.14
CA ASP A 379 -14.82 15.50 24.17
C ASP A 379 -15.41 15.79 22.79
N GLU A 380 -15.07 16.95 22.22
CA GLU A 380 -15.64 17.40 20.95
C GLU A 380 -15.31 16.45 19.79
N GLU A 381 -14.12 15.84 19.78
CA GLU A 381 -13.71 14.91 18.71
C GLU A 381 -14.49 13.60 18.79
N LEU A 382 -14.63 13.04 20.00
CA LEU A 382 -15.48 11.88 20.21
C LEU A 382 -16.94 12.18 19.90
N PHE A 383 -17.43 13.37 20.25
CA PHE A 383 -18.80 13.77 19.95
C PHE A 383 -19.03 13.91 18.44
N LYS A 384 -18.07 14.42 17.66
CA LYS A 384 -18.16 14.42 16.19
C LYS A 384 -18.26 13.02 15.60
N ILE A 385 -17.57 12.03 16.20
CA ILE A 385 -17.71 10.62 15.81
C ILE A 385 -19.12 10.11 16.15
N ASP A 386 -19.63 10.46 17.32
CA ASP A 386 -20.99 10.13 17.74
C ASP A 386 -22.04 10.71 16.77
N LEU A 387 -21.89 11.96 16.31
CA LEU A 387 -22.80 12.58 15.35
C LEU A 387 -22.80 11.84 13.99
N LYS A 388 -21.65 11.36 13.52
CA LYS A 388 -21.60 10.50 12.33
C LYS A 388 -22.33 9.17 12.53
N ALA A 389 -22.25 8.58 13.72
CA ALA A 389 -23.01 7.38 14.05
C ALA A 389 -24.52 7.64 14.02
N LEU A 390 -24.97 8.83 14.46
CA LEU A 390 -26.36 9.27 14.32
C LEU A 390 -26.75 9.46 12.85
N GLU A 391 -25.91 10.09 12.03
CA GLU A 391 -26.17 10.26 10.59
C GLU A 391 -26.41 8.89 9.92
N ILE A 392 -25.52 7.92 10.19
CA ILE A 392 -25.66 6.54 9.70
C ILE A 392 -26.97 5.90 10.20
N PHE A 393 -27.34 6.13 11.47
CA PHE A 393 -28.60 5.64 12.03
C PHE A 393 -29.82 6.22 11.32
N TYR A 394 -29.84 7.52 11.03
CA TYR A 394 -30.91 8.17 10.27
C TYR A 394 -31.01 7.62 8.85
N ARG A 395 -29.87 7.49 8.14
CA ARG A 395 -29.83 6.94 6.77
C ARG A 395 -30.30 5.48 6.71
N ARG A 396 -29.98 4.67 7.73
CA ARG A 396 -30.52 3.30 7.89
C ARG A 396 -32.05 3.25 8.07
N ASN A 397 -32.68 4.34 8.50
CA ASN A 397 -34.12 4.44 8.74
C ASN A 397 -34.89 5.21 7.65
N GLY A 398 -34.24 5.50 6.51
CA GLY A 398 -34.88 6.13 5.35
C GLY A 398 -34.62 7.62 5.20
N TYR A 399 -33.80 8.25 6.04
CA TYR A 399 -33.51 9.68 5.96
C TYR A 399 -32.21 9.91 5.19
N LEU A 400 -32.27 9.85 3.86
CA LEU A 400 -31.08 9.95 3.00
C LEU A 400 -30.48 11.36 2.96
N ASP A 401 -31.32 12.38 3.15
CA ASP A 401 -30.92 13.79 3.09
C ASP A 401 -30.65 14.38 4.48
N VAL A 402 -30.52 13.54 5.50
CA VAL A 402 -30.28 13.99 6.88
C VAL A 402 -29.03 14.86 6.95
N ARG A 403 -29.12 15.98 7.66
CA ARG A 403 -28.00 16.86 7.96
C ARG A 403 -27.96 17.11 9.47
N ILE A 404 -26.87 16.69 10.08
CA ILE A 404 -26.60 16.95 11.49
C ILE A 404 -25.60 18.10 11.57
N GLY A 405 -25.99 19.20 12.20
CA GLY A 405 -25.19 20.40 12.36
C GLY A 405 -24.03 20.22 13.34
N GLU A 406 -23.14 21.20 13.37
CA GLU A 406 -22.05 21.22 14.35
C GLU A 406 -22.60 21.42 15.79
N PRO A 407 -22.00 20.76 16.80
CA PRO A 407 -22.44 20.91 18.18
C PRO A 407 -22.20 22.33 18.69
N LYS A 408 -23.25 22.98 19.20
CA LYS A 408 -23.17 24.26 19.90
C LYS A 408 -23.10 24.01 21.40
N VAL A 409 -22.02 24.44 22.03
CA VAL A 409 -21.81 24.24 23.48
C VAL A 409 -22.16 25.52 24.23
N GLU A 410 -23.18 25.45 25.08
CA GLU A 410 -23.55 26.53 26.00
C GLU A 410 -23.03 26.23 27.41
N VAL A 411 -22.40 27.22 28.04
CA VAL A 411 -21.87 27.10 29.40
C VAL A 411 -22.73 27.93 30.37
N LYS A 412 -23.34 27.29 31.37
CA LYS A 412 -24.04 27.95 32.48
C LYS A 412 -23.72 27.24 33.79
N ASP A 413 -23.39 27.97 34.85
CA ASP A 413 -23.13 27.42 36.20
C ASP A 413 -22.15 26.22 36.23
N LYS A 414 -21.04 26.32 35.48
CA LYS A 414 -20.02 25.26 35.34
C LYS A 414 -20.55 23.94 34.76
N LYS A 415 -21.68 23.98 34.07
CA LYS A 415 -22.34 22.85 33.40
C LYS A 415 -22.47 23.15 31.91
N LEU A 416 -22.20 22.14 31.08
CA LEU A 416 -22.34 22.25 29.62
C LEU A 416 -23.70 21.74 29.19
N THR A 417 -24.37 22.51 28.34
CA THR A 417 -25.47 22.02 27.51
C THR A 417 -24.95 21.95 26.08
N VAL A 418 -24.98 20.76 25.48
CA VAL A 418 -24.57 20.56 24.08
C VAL A 418 -25.83 20.50 23.24
N LYS A 419 -26.00 21.44 22.32
CA LYS A 419 -27.12 21.52 21.38
C LYS A 419 -26.70 21.09 19.99
N VAL A 420 -27.52 20.29 19.35
CA VAL A 420 -27.27 19.79 17.99
C VAL A 420 -28.52 19.97 17.16
N GLU A 421 -28.40 20.77 16.10
CA GLU A 421 -29.47 20.95 15.12
C GLU A 421 -29.46 19.78 14.13
N ILE A 422 -30.62 19.18 13.89
CA ILE A 422 -30.83 18.07 12.96
C ILE A 422 -31.91 18.49 11.97
N ASP A 423 -31.54 18.56 10.69
CA ASP A 423 -32.48 18.52 9.58
C ASP A 423 -32.63 17.06 9.15
N GLU A 424 -33.73 16.42 9.56
CA GLU A 424 -33.98 15.01 9.24
C GLU A 424 -34.21 14.79 7.74
N GLY A 425 -34.63 15.82 7.01
CA GLY A 425 -35.10 15.69 5.64
C GLY A 425 -36.35 14.81 5.51
N LYS A 426 -36.64 14.35 4.30
CA LYS A 426 -37.81 13.51 4.03
C LYS A 426 -37.49 12.04 4.26
N ARG A 427 -38.33 11.33 5.02
CA ARG A 427 -38.25 9.87 5.11
C ARG A 427 -38.64 9.25 3.77
N ARG A 428 -37.75 8.45 3.22
CA ARG A 428 -37.89 7.83 1.91
C ARG A 428 -38.19 6.34 2.04
N TRP A 429 -39.00 5.83 1.11
CA TRP A 429 -39.52 4.46 1.12
C TRP A 429 -39.22 3.78 -0.20
N VAL A 430 -39.00 2.47 -0.15
CA VAL A 430 -38.87 1.64 -1.34
C VAL A 430 -40.26 1.31 -1.86
N LYS A 431 -40.61 1.79 -3.05
CA LYS A 431 -41.90 1.55 -3.71
C LYS A 431 -41.84 0.46 -4.78
N GLY A 432 -40.64 0.16 -5.26
CA GLY A 432 -40.38 -0.94 -6.17
C GLY A 432 -38.90 -1.28 -6.18
N ILE A 433 -38.58 -2.48 -6.65
CA ILE A 433 -37.20 -2.92 -6.85
C ILE A 433 -37.11 -3.50 -8.27
N ARG A 434 -36.10 -3.08 -9.01
CA ARG A 434 -35.80 -3.54 -10.36
C ARG A 434 -34.32 -3.88 -10.49
N ILE A 435 -34.01 -4.86 -11.34
CA ILE A 435 -32.64 -5.17 -11.75
C ILE A 435 -32.54 -5.02 -13.26
N GLU A 436 -31.68 -4.11 -13.72
CA GLU A 436 -31.46 -3.86 -15.15
C GLU A 436 -30.08 -4.38 -15.57
N GLY A 437 -29.95 -4.79 -16.83
CA GLY A 437 -28.70 -5.34 -17.37
C GLY A 437 -28.46 -6.82 -17.07
N CYS A 438 -29.39 -7.52 -16.41
CA CYS A 438 -29.29 -8.96 -16.18
C CYS A 438 -29.68 -9.78 -17.42
N LYS A 439 -28.70 -10.34 -18.12
CA LYS A 439 -28.88 -11.24 -19.27
C LYS A 439 -28.73 -12.71 -18.88
N ILE A 440 -27.88 -13.00 -17.88
CA ILE A 440 -27.54 -14.37 -17.46
C ILE A 440 -28.50 -14.94 -16.42
N PHE A 441 -29.12 -14.08 -15.62
CA PHE A 441 -30.13 -14.43 -14.63
C PHE A 441 -31.49 -13.89 -15.02
N LYS A 442 -32.55 -14.61 -14.67
CA LYS A 442 -33.89 -14.02 -14.68
C LYS A 442 -33.98 -13.07 -13.48
N GLU A 443 -34.43 -11.84 -13.69
CA GLU A 443 -34.56 -10.81 -12.64
C GLU A 443 -35.24 -11.36 -11.36
N ARG A 444 -36.34 -12.10 -11.52
CA ARG A 444 -37.09 -12.74 -10.43
C ARG A 444 -36.27 -13.68 -9.53
N GLU A 445 -35.18 -14.26 -10.04
CA GLU A 445 -34.32 -15.16 -9.27
C GLU A 445 -33.44 -14.39 -8.30
N LEU A 446 -32.94 -13.23 -8.74
CA LEU A 446 -32.12 -12.35 -7.92
C LEU A 446 -32.98 -11.57 -6.91
N LEU A 447 -34.17 -11.12 -7.30
CA LEU A 447 -35.08 -10.38 -6.42
C LEU A 447 -35.49 -11.16 -5.16
N LYS A 448 -35.60 -12.49 -5.23
CA LYS A 448 -36.12 -13.35 -4.14
C LYS A 448 -35.33 -13.28 -2.83
N ARG A 449 -34.03 -12.97 -2.90
CA ARG A 449 -33.12 -12.99 -1.74
C ARG A 449 -32.52 -11.62 -1.46
N LEU A 450 -33.03 -10.57 -2.08
CA LEU A 450 -32.67 -9.22 -1.69
C LEU A 450 -33.20 -8.95 -0.28
N SER A 451 -32.36 -8.29 0.51
CA SER A 451 -32.65 -7.82 1.85
C SER A 451 -33.52 -6.57 1.81
N THR A 452 -33.39 -5.75 0.76
CA THR A 452 -34.27 -4.61 0.49
C THR A 452 -35.67 -5.11 0.16
N LYS A 453 -36.68 -4.55 0.81
CA LYS A 453 -38.09 -4.91 0.60
C LYS A 453 -38.92 -3.71 0.20
N VAL A 454 -39.96 -3.97 -0.59
CA VAL A 454 -40.96 -2.98 -0.95
C VAL A 454 -41.78 -2.62 0.29
N ASN A 455 -42.16 -1.34 0.40
CA ASN A 455 -42.84 -0.73 1.53
C ASN A 455 -42.04 -0.62 2.83
N GLU A 456 -40.73 -0.88 2.79
CA GLU A 456 -39.82 -0.58 3.90
C GLU A 456 -39.08 0.75 3.64
N PRO A 457 -38.61 1.43 4.70
CA PRO A 457 -37.74 2.59 4.55
C PRO A 457 -36.48 2.20 3.80
N ILE A 458 -35.99 3.09 2.94
CA ILE A 458 -34.71 2.83 2.25
C ILE A 458 -33.58 2.75 3.28
N ASN A 459 -32.74 1.73 3.14
CA ASN A 459 -31.59 1.53 4.00
C ASN A 459 -30.35 1.28 3.13
N GLU A 460 -29.39 2.22 3.16
CA GLU A 460 -28.16 2.13 2.38
C GLU A 460 -27.35 0.87 2.67
N GLU A 461 -27.37 0.38 3.91
CA GLU A 461 -26.67 -0.86 4.27
C GLU A 461 -27.30 -2.06 3.57
N THR A 462 -28.64 -2.14 3.50
CA THR A 462 -29.31 -3.21 2.77
C THR A 462 -29.04 -3.14 1.27
N LEU A 463 -28.95 -1.93 0.68
CA LEU A 463 -28.56 -1.76 -0.73
C LEU A 463 -27.13 -2.23 -0.99
N ILE A 464 -26.21 -1.98 -0.06
CA ILE A 464 -24.83 -2.46 -0.12
C ILE A 464 -24.78 -3.98 -0.03
N SER A 465 -25.50 -4.58 0.92
CA SER A 465 -25.60 -6.04 1.07
C SER A 465 -26.19 -6.69 -0.17
N ASP A 466 -27.23 -6.11 -0.74
CA ASP A 466 -27.89 -6.59 -1.95
C ASP A 466 -27.01 -6.48 -3.19
N ARG A 467 -26.26 -5.39 -3.32
CA ARG A 467 -25.21 -5.26 -4.34
C ARG A 467 -24.18 -6.38 -4.23
N ILE A 468 -23.70 -6.66 -3.02
CA ILE A 468 -22.73 -7.73 -2.75
C ILE A 468 -23.32 -9.09 -3.11
N TYR A 469 -24.58 -9.33 -2.72
CA TYR A 469 -25.31 -10.55 -3.06
C TYR A 469 -25.44 -10.73 -4.57
N ILE A 470 -25.91 -9.72 -5.31
CA ILE A 470 -26.03 -9.81 -6.78
C ILE A 470 -24.66 -10.09 -7.40
N LYS A 471 -23.62 -9.36 -6.97
CA LYS A 471 -22.25 -9.57 -7.45
C LYS A 471 -21.73 -10.98 -7.16
N SER A 472 -22.03 -11.55 -6.00
CA SER A 472 -21.62 -12.92 -5.67
C SER A 472 -22.32 -13.94 -6.56
N ARG A 473 -23.61 -13.78 -6.86
CA ARG A 473 -24.34 -14.64 -7.83
C ARG A 473 -23.68 -14.62 -9.21
N TYR A 474 -23.23 -13.46 -9.67
CA TYR A 474 -22.50 -13.33 -10.93
C TYR A 474 -21.11 -13.98 -10.88
N ALA A 475 -20.38 -13.81 -9.77
CA ALA A 475 -19.08 -14.43 -9.57
C ALA A 475 -19.15 -15.97 -9.51
N GLU A 476 -20.24 -16.54 -9.01
CA GLU A 476 -20.52 -18.00 -9.06
C GLU A 476 -20.71 -18.54 -10.49
N ARG A 477 -21.17 -17.70 -11.42
CA ARG A 477 -21.33 -18.02 -12.86
C ARG A 477 -20.09 -17.67 -13.69
N GLY A 478 -19.00 -17.24 -13.05
CA GLY A 478 -17.76 -16.86 -13.72
C GLY A 478 -17.70 -15.42 -14.19
N TYR A 479 -18.60 -14.55 -13.76
CA TYR A 479 -18.55 -13.12 -14.04
C TYR A 479 -17.95 -12.37 -12.84
N LEU A 480 -16.67 -12.66 -12.56
CA LEU A 480 -15.96 -12.13 -11.39
C LEU A 480 -15.91 -10.59 -11.35
N TYR A 481 -15.82 -9.98 -12.53
CA TYR A 481 -15.70 -8.53 -12.68
C TYR A 481 -17.05 -7.83 -12.90
N ALA A 482 -18.17 -8.50 -12.63
CA ALA A 482 -19.48 -7.87 -12.72
C ALA A 482 -19.55 -6.65 -11.79
N GLN A 483 -20.07 -5.54 -12.32
CA GLN A 483 -20.35 -4.33 -11.57
C GLN A 483 -21.85 -4.24 -11.33
N VAL A 484 -22.22 -3.78 -10.14
CA VAL A 484 -23.62 -3.65 -9.73
C VAL A 484 -23.74 -2.31 -9.03
N GLU A 485 -24.50 -1.40 -9.61
CA GLU A 485 -24.69 -0.05 -9.08
C GLU A 485 -26.16 0.18 -8.70
N PRO A 486 -26.50 0.24 -7.40
CA PRO A 486 -27.84 0.58 -6.96
C PRO A 486 -28.10 2.08 -7.15
N ARG A 487 -29.24 2.42 -7.74
CA ARG A 487 -29.76 3.80 -7.79
C ARG A 487 -31.16 3.85 -7.22
N TYR A 488 -31.41 4.86 -6.40
CA TYR A 488 -32.74 5.16 -5.88
C TYR A 488 -33.29 6.42 -6.52
N ASP A 489 -34.48 6.34 -7.10
CA ASP A 489 -35.20 7.51 -7.59
C ASP A 489 -36.03 8.14 -6.46
N PRO A 490 -35.72 9.38 -6.02
CA PRO A 490 -36.49 10.10 -5.00
C PRO A 490 -37.97 10.29 -5.33
N THR A 491 -38.31 10.40 -6.62
CA THR A 491 -39.65 10.80 -7.05
C THR A 491 -40.59 9.60 -7.07
N SER A 492 -40.16 8.51 -7.69
CA SER A 492 -40.95 7.28 -7.79
C SER A 492 -40.77 6.32 -6.60
N GLY A 493 -39.67 6.45 -5.85
CA GLY A 493 -39.30 5.50 -4.80
C GLY A 493 -38.77 4.17 -5.34
N LEU A 494 -38.44 4.10 -6.63
CA LEU A 494 -37.91 2.89 -7.27
C LEU A 494 -36.41 2.71 -6.98
N VAL A 495 -36.04 1.53 -6.48
CA VAL A 495 -34.64 1.09 -6.41
C VAL A 495 -34.32 0.28 -7.67
N THR A 496 -33.32 0.72 -8.44
CA THR A 496 -32.84 0.01 -9.63
C THR A 496 -31.39 -0.41 -9.44
N PHE A 497 -31.12 -1.70 -9.50
CA PHE A 497 -29.75 -2.24 -9.56
C PHE A 497 -29.32 -2.36 -11.01
N TYR A 498 -28.39 -1.50 -11.44
CA TYR A 498 -27.81 -1.56 -12.77
C TYR A 498 -26.64 -2.55 -12.78
N VAL A 499 -26.74 -3.60 -13.58
CA VAL A 499 -25.74 -4.66 -13.66
C VAL A 499 -24.96 -4.56 -14.97
N GLU A 500 -23.65 -4.42 -14.85
CA GLU A 500 -22.72 -4.64 -15.96
C GLU A 500 -22.03 -5.98 -15.76
N GLU A 501 -22.45 -6.99 -16.51
CA GLU A 501 -22.04 -8.38 -16.28
C GLU A 501 -20.53 -8.60 -16.55
N GLY A 502 -19.96 -7.82 -17.48
CA GLY A 502 -18.57 -8.00 -17.93
C GLY A 502 -18.36 -9.30 -18.71
N LYS A 503 -17.10 -9.72 -18.84
CA LYS A 503 -16.73 -10.97 -19.53
C LYS A 503 -16.71 -12.14 -18.55
N GLN A 504 -17.17 -13.30 -19.01
CA GLN A 504 -17.00 -14.54 -18.25
C GLN A 504 -15.52 -14.94 -18.22
N VAL A 505 -15.01 -15.28 -17.04
CA VAL A 505 -13.62 -15.66 -16.81
C VAL A 505 -13.50 -17.13 -16.47
N ARG A 506 -12.32 -17.68 -16.79
CA ARG A 506 -11.95 -19.06 -16.49
C ARG A 506 -10.81 -19.07 -15.48
N VAL A 507 -10.71 -20.15 -14.72
CA VAL A 507 -9.61 -20.39 -13.80
C VAL A 507 -8.34 -20.54 -14.64
N GLY A 508 -7.36 -19.68 -14.39
CA GLY A 508 -6.03 -19.80 -14.99
C GLY A 508 -5.24 -20.95 -14.36
N ARG A 509 -3.92 -20.90 -14.47
CA ARG A 509 -3.04 -21.85 -13.78
C ARG A 509 -3.11 -21.63 -12.26
N ILE A 510 -3.22 -22.72 -11.50
CA ILE A 510 -3.27 -22.70 -10.05
C ILE A 510 -1.89 -23.06 -9.49
N THR A 511 -1.29 -22.12 -8.77
CA THR A 511 0.00 -22.28 -8.08
C THR A 511 -0.20 -22.19 -6.57
N PHE A 512 0.40 -23.12 -5.83
CA PHE A 512 0.42 -23.09 -4.36
C PHE A 512 1.83 -22.72 -3.90
N SER A 513 1.92 -21.96 -2.81
CA SER A 513 3.19 -21.56 -2.21
C SER A 513 3.15 -21.77 -0.70
N GLY A 514 4.24 -22.27 -0.11
CA GLY A 514 4.38 -22.42 1.34
C GLY A 514 3.80 -23.72 1.92
N ASN A 515 3.46 -24.69 1.08
CA ASN A 515 3.00 -26.00 1.51
C ASN A 515 4.19 -26.96 1.74
N GLU A 516 4.77 -26.94 2.96
CA GLU A 516 5.92 -27.78 3.32
C GLU A 516 5.55 -29.21 3.71
N ARG A 517 4.32 -29.42 4.20
CA ARG A 517 3.82 -30.71 4.72
C ARG A 517 2.58 -31.25 4.02
N THR A 518 1.99 -30.48 3.10
CA THR A 518 0.73 -30.83 2.44
C THR A 518 0.95 -30.88 0.94
N ASP A 519 0.63 -32.02 0.34
CA ASP A 519 0.80 -32.21 -1.09
C ASP A 519 -0.15 -31.32 -1.91
N ARG A 520 0.34 -30.86 -3.07
CA ARG A 520 -0.44 -30.07 -4.02
C ARG A 520 -1.73 -30.76 -4.43
N SER A 521 -1.72 -32.09 -4.57
CA SER A 521 -2.91 -32.88 -4.93
C SER A 521 -4.02 -32.78 -3.89
N VAL A 522 -3.66 -32.70 -2.60
CA VAL A 522 -4.61 -32.52 -1.49
C VAL A 522 -5.18 -31.11 -1.53
N LEU A 523 -4.33 -30.08 -1.68
CA LEU A 523 -4.78 -28.68 -1.78
C LEU A 523 -5.68 -28.44 -3.01
N MET A 524 -5.36 -29.06 -4.14
CA MET A 524 -6.22 -29.04 -5.34
C MET A 524 -7.56 -29.74 -5.11
N ARG A 525 -7.59 -30.81 -4.30
CA ARG A 525 -8.82 -31.54 -3.97
C ARG A 525 -9.74 -30.70 -3.08
N GLU A 526 -9.18 -30.07 -2.05
CA GLU A 526 -9.95 -29.25 -1.10
C GLU A 526 -10.46 -27.96 -1.75
N MET A 527 -9.67 -27.30 -2.61
CA MET A 527 -10.08 -26.04 -3.24
C MET A 527 -11.24 -26.19 -4.25
N GLY A 528 -11.57 -27.40 -4.71
CA GLY A 528 -12.70 -27.66 -5.61
C GLY A 528 -12.63 -27.00 -7.01
N LEU A 529 -11.55 -26.26 -7.31
CA LEU A 529 -11.33 -25.57 -8.58
C LEU A 529 -10.36 -26.33 -9.51
N LYS A 530 -10.67 -26.36 -10.81
CA LYS A 530 -9.84 -26.94 -11.87
C LYS A 530 -9.38 -25.85 -12.83
N GLU A 531 -8.13 -25.91 -13.27
CA GLU A 531 -7.59 -25.01 -14.30
C GLU A 531 -8.42 -25.14 -15.60
N GLY A 532 -8.66 -24.04 -16.29
CA GLY A 532 -9.43 -23.98 -17.54
C GLY A 532 -10.96 -24.04 -17.38
N GLN A 533 -11.49 -24.43 -16.22
CA GLN A 533 -12.93 -24.41 -15.97
C GLN A 533 -13.44 -22.96 -15.80
N VAL A 534 -14.74 -22.74 -15.99
CA VAL A 534 -15.37 -21.44 -15.67
C VAL A 534 -15.20 -21.13 -14.18
N PHE A 535 -14.74 -19.92 -13.85
CA PHE A 535 -14.51 -19.52 -12.47
C PHE A 535 -15.83 -19.59 -11.68
N ASN A 536 -15.79 -20.06 -10.43
CA ASN A 536 -16.94 -20.05 -9.54
C ASN A 536 -16.46 -19.71 -8.13
N ALA A 537 -16.85 -18.52 -7.65
CA ALA A 537 -16.45 -18.03 -6.34
C ALA A 537 -16.95 -18.87 -5.16
N ALA A 538 -18.10 -19.56 -5.27
CA ALA A 538 -18.64 -20.37 -4.17
C ALA A 538 -17.70 -21.51 -3.76
N LYS A 539 -16.91 -22.04 -4.70
CA LYS A 539 -15.94 -23.10 -4.45
C LYS A 539 -14.71 -22.65 -3.64
N LEU A 540 -14.55 -21.35 -3.37
CA LEU A 540 -13.45 -20.80 -2.57
C LEU A 540 -13.88 -20.42 -1.14
N ALA A 541 -15.19 -20.44 -0.85
CA ALA A 541 -15.76 -19.98 0.40
C ALA A 541 -16.25 -21.11 1.32
N GLU A 542 -16.25 -22.36 0.83
CA GLU A 542 -16.32 -23.60 1.61
C GLU A 542 -14.92 -24.06 1.99
#